data_AF-A0A5E4KTX9-F1
#
_entry.id   AF-A0A5E4KTX9-F1
#
_cell.length_a   1.000
_cell.length_b   1.000
_cell.length_c   1.000
_cell.angle_alpha   90.00
_cell.angle_beta   90.00
_cell.angle_gamma   90.00
#
_symmetry.space_group_name_H-M   'P 1'
#
loop_
_entity.id
_entity.type
_entity.pdbx_description
1 polymer ?
#
loop_
_entity_poly.entity_id
_entity_poly.type
_entity_poly.pdbx_seq_one_letter_code
_entity_poly.pdbx_strand_id
1 'polypeptide(L)' 'MPETVKVESEITAELSKELNKLVKLGIYRNKDEVIMDGIRQVLERVRHLTKEEKAIIEDVKWGLHGD' A
#
# COMPACT_ATOMS: atom_id res chain seq x y z
N MET A 1 -19.02 -14.57 -3.79
CA MET A 1 -18.81 -13.20 -3.27
C MET A 1 -17.40 -13.16 -2.70
N PRO A 2 -16.61 -12.09 -2.91
CA PRO A 2 -15.29 -12.01 -2.28
C PRO A 2 -15.44 -12.09 -0.76
N GLU A 3 -14.53 -12.82 -0.12
CA GLU A 3 -14.51 -12.97 1.32
C GLU A 3 -14.10 -11.63 1.97
N THR A 4 -14.88 -11.17 2.93
CA THR A 4 -14.60 -9.93 3.69
C THR A 4 -14.12 -10.30 5.08
N VAL A 5 -12.95 -9.78 5.48
CA VAL A 5 -12.40 -9.94 6.82
C VAL A 5 -12.55 -8.63 7.59
N LYS A 6 -12.95 -8.70 8.87
CA LYS A 6 -12.97 -7.53 9.76
C LYS A 6 -11.59 -7.31 10.37
N VAL A 7 -11.14 -6.08 10.38
CA VAL A 7 -9.87 -5.66 10.99
C VAL A 7 -10.18 -4.55 12.00
N GLU A 8 -9.69 -4.70 13.23
CA GLU A 8 -9.75 -3.69 14.28
C GLU A 8 -8.35 -3.17 14.57
N SER A 9 -8.18 -1.85 14.65
CA SER A 9 -6.90 -1.22 14.96
C SER A 9 -7.08 0.14 15.58
N GLU A 10 -6.06 0.62 16.28
CA GLU A 10 -5.99 1.97 16.80
C GLU A 10 -5.15 2.86 15.87
N ILE A 11 -5.60 4.09 15.66
CA ILE A 11 -4.88 5.12 14.90
C ILE A 11 -4.80 6.39 15.73
N THR A 12 -3.83 7.24 15.41
CA THR A 12 -3.71 8.54 16.07
C THR A 12 -4.94 9.41 15.78
N ALA A 13 -5.27 10.29 16.72
CA ALA A 13 -6.35 11.26 16.54
C ALA A 13 -6.11 12.18 15.32
N GLU A 14 -4.85 12.45 14.98
CA GLU A 14 -4.47 13.22 13.80
C GLU A 14 -4.79 12.49 12.50
N LEU A 15 -4.39 11.23 12.35
CA LEU A 15 -4.76 10.39 11.21
C LEU A 15 -6.28 10.29 11.04
N SER A 16 -7.01 10.13 12.15
CA SER A 16 -8.48 10.13 12.13
C SER A 16 -9.05 11.45 11.61
N LYS A 17 -8.46 12.60 11.97
CA LYS A 17 -8.87 13.92 11.44
C LYS A 17 -8.62 14.03 9.94
N GLU A 18 -7.50 13.55 9.44
CA GLU A 18 -7.19 13.55 8.01
C GLU A 18 -8.15 12.66 7.21
N LEU A 19 -8.39 11.44 7.69
CA LEU A 19 -9.40 10.51 7.13
C LEU A 19 -10.77 11.19 7.03
N ASN A 20 -11.22 11.85 8.11
CA ASN A 20 -12.47 12.58 8.14
C ASN A 20 -12.50 13.74 7.12
N LYS A 21 -11.39 14.45 6.94
CA LYS A 21 -11.29 15.56 5.98
C LYS A 21 -11.49 15.05 4.55
N LEU A 22 -10.86 13.94 4.18
CA LEU A 22 -10.99 13.35 2.84
C LEU A 22 -12.43 12.94 2.53
N VAL A 23 -13.15 12.38 3.50
CA VAL A 23 -14.57 12.06 3.37
C VAL A 23 -15.42 13.33 3.28
N LYS A 24 -15.17 14.33 4.12
CA LYS A 24 -15.91 15.61 4.10
C LYS A 24 -15.76 16.38 2.79
N LEU A 25 -14.60 16.27 2.14
CA LEU A 25 -14.34 16.86 0.83
C LEU A 25 -15.01 16.10 -0.33
N GLY A 26 -15.64 14.95 -0.05
CA GLY A 26 -16.28 14.11 -1.07
C GLY A 26 -15.29 13.35 -1.95
N ILE A 27 -14.00 13.29 -1.57
CA ILE A 27 -12.98 12.55 -2.31
C ILE A 27 -13.21 11.04 -2.16
N TYR A 28 -13.63 10.63 -0.97
CA TYR A 28 -13.98 9.25 -0.63
C TYR A 28 -15.37 9.19 -0.02
N ARG A 29 -16.08 8.08 -0.24
CA ARG A 29 -17.42 7.83 0.29
C ARG A 29 -17.44 7.67 1.81
N ASN A 30 -16.43 6.99 2.37
CA ASN A 30 -16.31 6.71 3.79
C ASN A 30 -14.85 6.43 4.18
N LYS A 31 -14.60 6.24 5.49
CA LYS A 31 -13.25 5.97 6.02
C LYS A 31 -12.69 4.64 5.54
N ASP A 32 -13.53 3.62 5.42
CA ASP A 32 -13.10 2.28 5.00
C ASP A 32 -12.50 2.33 3.60
N GLU A 33 -13.06 3.15 2.70
CA GLU A 33 -12.54 3.35 1.36
C GLU A 33 -11.15 3.99 1.36
N VAL A 34 -10.93 5.00 2.21
CA VAL A 34 -9.61 5.63 2.35
C VAL A 34 -8.60 4.62 2.90
N ILE A 35 -8.98 3.83 3.91
CA ILE A 35 -8.10 2.83 4.52
C ILE A 35 -7.76 1.74 3.51
N MET A 36 -8.75 1.23 2.76
CA MET A 36 -8.52 0.24 1.71
C MET A 36 -7.58 0.77 0.63
N ASP A 37 -7.76 2.02 0.20
CA ASP A 37 -6.88 2.63 -0.80
C ASP A 37 -5.45 2.80 -0.27
N GLY A 38 -5.30 3.27 0.96
CA GLY A 38 -4.01 3.36 1.63
C GLY A 38 -3.29 2.01 1.74
N ILE A 39 -4.02 0.94 2.10
CA ILE A 39 -3.47 -0.42 2.13
C ILE A 39 -3.01 -0.87 0.73
N ARG A 40 -3.80 -0.61 -0.32
CA ARG A 40 -3.41 -0.93 -1.71
C ARG A 40 -2.12 -0.23 -2.10
N GLN A 41 -2.02 1.07 -1.86
CA GLN A 41 -0.83 1.86 -2.18
C GLN A 41 0.42 1.33 -1.44
N VAL A 42 0.27 0.95 -0.16
CA VAL A 42 1.37 0.33 0.60
C VAL A 42 1.80 -1.01 -0.03
N LEU A 43 0.86 -1.89 -0.35
CA LEU A 43 1.15 -3.20 -0.95
C LEU A 43 1.80 -3.05 -2.33
N GLU A 44 1.33 -2.13 -3.16
CA GLU A 44 1.93 -1.83 -4.46
C GLU A 44 3.36 -1.33 -4.30
N ARG A 45 3.58 -0.34 -3.42
CA ARG A 45 4.92 0.18 -3.15
C ARG A 45 5.89 -0.91 -2.71
N VAL A 46 5.48 -1.79 -1.79
CA VAL A 46 6.31 -2.92 -1.34
C VAL A 46 6.60 -3.90 -2.49
N ARG A 47 5.61 -4.20 -3.34
CA ARG A 47 5.82 -5.05 -4.52
C ARG A 47 6.80 -4.43 -5.52
N HIS A 48 6.77 -3.11 -5.70
CA HIS A 48 7.70 -2.42 -6.59
C HIS A 48 9.13 -2.45 -6.03
N LEU A 49 9.32 -2.13 -4.76
CA LEU A 49 10.63 -2.19 -4.10
C LEU A 49 11.25 -3.59 -4.22
N THR A 50 10.47 -4.64 -3.94
CA THR A 50 10.97 -6.02 -4.05
C THR A 50 11.26 -6.46 -5.49
N LYS A 51 10.58 -5.89 -6.50
CA LYS A 51 10.90 -6.12 -7.91
C LYS A 51 12.19 -5.43 -8.30
N GLU A 52 12.42 -4.20 -7.84
CA GLU A 52 13.67 -3.48 -8.06
C GLU A 52 14.85 -4.21 -7.41
N GLU A 53 14.70 -4.67 -6.17
CA GLU A 53 15.71 -5.49 -5.50
C GLU A 53 16.00 -6.79 -6.28
N LYS A 54 14.96 -7.48 -6.75
CA LYS A 54 15.13 -8.68 -7.58
C LYS A 54 15.81 -8.37 -8.91
N ALA A 55 15.45 -7.28 -9.57
CA ALA A 55 16.08 -6.84 -10.80
C ALA A 55 17.58 -6.55 -10.59
N ILE A 56 17.94 -5.85 -9.49
CA ILE A 56 19.36 -5.61 -9.13
C ILE A 56 20.11 -6.94 -8.91
N ILE A 57 19.51 -7.88 -8.17
CA ILE A 57 20.14 -9.19 -7.92
C ILE A 57 20.29 -9.98 -9.23
N GLU A 58 19.29 -9.95 -10.10
CA GLU A 58 19.36 -10.59 -11.41
C GLU A 58 20.43 -9.95 -12.29
N ASP A 59 20.51 -8.62 -12.35
CA ASP A 59 21.51 -7.89 -13.13
C ASP A 59 22.95 -8.18 -12.65
N VAL A 60 23.16 -8.25 -11.33
CA VAL A 60 24.44 -8.69 -10.74
C VAL A 60 24.76 -10.15 -11.10
N LYS A 61 23.76 -11.04 -11.10
CA LYS A 61 23.96 -12.45 -11.51
C LYS A 61 24.30 -12.57 -12.99
N TRP A 62 23.65 -11.81 -13.86
CA TRP A 62 23.98 -11.75 -15.28
C TRP A 62 25.41 -11.21 -15.50
N GLY A 63 25.83 -10.19 -14.74
CA GLY A 63 27.21 -9.68 -14.77
C GLY A 63 28.27 -10.67 -14.25
N LEU A 64 27.90 -11.63 -13.38
CA LEU A 64 28.79 -12.67 -12.87
C LEU A 64 28.87 -13.92 -13.76
N HIS A 65 27.97 -14.07 -14.74
CA HIS A 65 27.93 -15.21 -15.68
C HIS A 65 28.12 -14.75 -17.13
N GLY A 66 28.57 -13.51 -17.33
CA GLY A 66 28.96 -12.97 -18.62
C GLY A 66 30.38 -13.41 -18.99
N ASP A 67 30.53 -14.71 -19.29
CA ASP A 67 31.52 -15.30 -20.19
C ASP A 67 30.91 -16.56 -20.83
#